data_AF-A0A947UEW0-F1
#
_entry.id   AF-A0A947UEW0-F1
#
_cell.length_a   1.000
_cell.length_b   1.000
_cell.length_c   1.000
_cell.angle_alpha   90.00
_cell.angle_beta   90.00
_cell.angle_gamma   90.00
#
_symmetry.space_group_name_H-M   'P 1'
#
loop_
_entity.id
_entity.type
_entity.pdbx_description
1 polymer ?
#
loop_
_entity_poly.entity_id
_entity_poly.type
_entity_poly.pdbx_seq_one_letter_code
_entity_poly.pdbx_strand_id
1 'polypeptide(L)'
;MPNEDISSRALSAIKNADIEPKPKIAYASREFVYWALAACALAVGALAFAVIVVRVVDMDWDVVPRLGLGTLVRAAPIFWIACAVVFIAIAEHTYRATAFGYRTRFILIIAAYVVLTGLLGTAAYAAGLGDLIETNLVRHVPIYRQTVVMKEDMWARPGDGLLAGRILSVTGTTLLVTDLGGERWDVDISRATIRRRTSLVTGGRIKMIGEATGKGTFTARDIRPWDPPFPRPMAPHPSFPMAPVPR
;
A
#
# COMPACT_ATOMS: atom_id res chain seq x y z
N MET A 1 -36.17 40.44 -52.85
CA MET A 1 -36.56 39.23 -52.08
C MET A 1 -36.46 39.60 -50.61
N PRO A 2 -37.51 39.41 -49.80
CA PRO A 2 -37.52 39.87 -48.41
C PRO A 2 -36.48 39.09 -47.61
N ASN A 3 -35.79 39.78 -46.71
CA ASN A 3 -34.77 39.24 -45.83
C ASN A 3 -35.44 38.25 -44.86
N GLU A 4 -35.46 36.94 -45.19
CA GLU A 4 -35.88 35.91 -44.24
C GLU A 4 -34.90 35.95 -43.06
N ASP A 5 -35.35 36.59 -41.99
CA ASP A 5 -34.59 36.81 -40.78
C ASP A 5 -34.13 35.44 -40.24
N ILE A 6 -32.83 35.25 -40.06
CA ILE A 6 -32.21 33.97 -39.68
C ILE A 6 -32.88 33.40 -38.42
N SER A 7 -33.37 34.28 -37.55
CA SER A 7 -34.18 33.98 -36.38
C SER A 7 -35.44 33.16 -36.70
N SER A 8 -36.13 33.47 -37.80
CA SER A 8 -37.36 32.79 -38.22
C SER A 8 -37.09 31.36 -38.74
N ARG A 9 -35.98 31.16 -39.45
CA ARG A 9 -35.52 29.83 -39.88
C ARG A 9 -35.02 28.98 -38.71
N ALA A 10 -34.34 29.59 -37.74
CA ALA A 10 -33.93 28.90 -36.52
C ALA A 10 -35.15 28.47 -35.69
N LEU A 11 -36.14 29.33 -35.51
CA LEU A 11 -37.38 29.01 -34.79
C LEU A 11 -38.20 27.92 -35.47
N SER A 12 -38.31 27.94 -36.81
CA SER A 12 -39.06 26.92 -37.55
C SER A 12 -38.34 25.57 -37.55
N ALA A 13 -37.00 25.56 -37.60
CA ALA A 13 -36.21 24.35 -37.46
C ALA A 13 -36.35 23.73 -36.07
N ILE A 14 -36.34 24.53 -35.00
CA ILE A 14 -36.53 24.05 -33.61
C ILE A 14 -37.93 23.47 -33.42
N LYS A 15 -38.96 24.13 -33.97
CA LYS A 15 -40.37 23.71 -33.85
C LYS A 15 -40.70 22.47 -34.68
N ASN A 16 -40.05 22.28 -35.83
CA ASN A 16 -40.23 21.10 -36.69
C ASN A 16 -39.41 19.88 -36.22
N ALA A 17 -38.33 20.10 -35.47
CA ALA A 17 -37.44 19.04 -35.00
C ALA A 17 -37.75 18.53 -33.58
N ASP A 18 -38.84 19.02 -32.95
CA ASP A 18 -39.31 18.62 -31.61
C ASP A 18 -38.18 18.63 -30.55
N ILE A 19 -37.30 19.64 -30.63
CA ILE A 19 -36.12 19.73 -29.76
C ILE A 19 -36.56 20.37 -28.43
N GLU A 20 -36.90 19.53 -27.47
CA GLU A 20 -37.18 19.99 -26.11
C GLU A 20 -35.92 20.57 -25.44
N PRO A 21 -36.00 21.78 -24.84
CA PRO A 21 -34.89 22.36 -24.09
C PRO A 21 -34.65 21.53 -22.82
N LYS A 22 -33.58 20.74 -22.83
CA LYS A 22 -33.15 19.98 -21.64
C LYS A 22 -32.76 20.96 -20.51
N PRO A 23 -33.23 20.74 -19.28
CA PRO A 23 -32.97 21.66 -18.18
C PRO A 23 -31.46 21.73 -17.88
N LYS A 24 -30.93 22.96 -17.70
CA LYS A 24 -29.50 23.23 -17.44
C LYS A 24 -28.95 22.44 -16.24
N ILE A 25 -29.80 22.13 -15.25
CA ILE A 25 -29.44 21.36 -14.04
C ILE A 25 -29.15 19.88 -14.36
N ALA A 26 -29.85 19.29 -15.33
CA ALA A 26 -29.59 17.92 -15.76
C ALA A 26 -28.24 17.81 -16.50
N TYR A 27 -27.76 18.90 -17.11
CA TYR A 27 -26.43 18.97 -17.71
C TYR A 27 -25.34 19.22 -16.65
N ALA A 28 -25.56 20.18 -15.73
CA ALA A 28 -24.61 20.50 -14.66
C ALA A 28 -24.39 19.33 -13.68
N SER A 29 -25.43 18.55 -13.38
CA SER A 29 -25.30 17.36 -12.52
C SER A 29 -24.44 16.25 -13.15
N ARG A 30 -24.53 16.04 -14.46
CA ARG A 30 -23.68 15.07 -15.18
C ARG A 30 -22.21 15.49 -15.11
N GLU A 31 -21.93 16.77 -15.37
CA GLU A 31 -20.58 17.31 -15.29
C GLU A 31 -20.00 17.22 -13.88
N PHE A 32 -20.78 17.55 -12.85
CA PHE A 32 -20.38 17.36 -11.46
C PHE A 32 -20.05 15.91 -11.13
N VAL A 33 -20.88 14.95 -11.57
CA VAL A 33 -20.65 13.51 -11.36
C VAL A 33 -19.32 13.08 -11.98
N TYR A 34 -18.99 13.57 -13.17
CA TYR A 34 -17.72 13.24 -13.83
C TYR A 34 -16.50 13.78 -13.09
N TRP A 35 -16.55 15.04 -12.64
CA TRP A 35 -15.46 15.63 -11.85
C TRP A 35 -15.33 14.98 -10.47
N ALA A 36 -16.45 14.65 -9.82
CA ALA A 36 -16.46 13.94 -8.55
C ALA A 36 -15.83 12.54 -8.69
N LEU A 37 -16.17 11.82 -9.76
CA LEU A 37 -15.60 10.49 -10.04
C LEU A 37 -14.10 10.57 -10.35
N ALA A 38 -13.67 11.58 -11.12
CA ALA A 38 -12.26 11.83 -11.40
C ALA A 38 -11.47 12.18 -10.12
N ALA A 39 -12.04 13.03 -9.25
CA ALA A 39 -11.43 13.38 -7.96
C ALA A 39 -11.33 12.16 -7.03
N CYS A 40 -12.37 11.32 -6.98
CA CYS A 40 -12.36 10.07 -6.22
C CYS A 40 -11.29 9.11 -6.75
N ALA A 41 -11.21 8.93 -8.07
CA ALA A 41 -10.18 8.11 -8.72
C ALA A 41 -8.76 8.60 -8.42
N LEU A 42 -8.57 9.91 -8.40
CA LEU A 42 -7.29 10.52 -8.07
C LEU A 42 -6.92 10.29 -6.59
N ALA A 43 -7.89 10.47 -5.69
CA ALA A 43 -7.68 10.24 -4.26
C ALA A 43 -7.33 8.78 -3.96
N VAL A 44 -8.06 7.83 -4.55
CA VAL A 44 -7.76 6.40 -4.37
C VAL A 44 -6.42 6.02 -5.01
N GLY A 45 -6.09 6.58 -6.18
CA GLY A 45 -4.79 6.37 -6.82
C GLY A 45 -3.62 6.90 -5.99
N ALA A 46 -3.75 8.11 -5.42
CA ALA A 46 -2.76 8.67 -4.52
C ALA A 46 -2.57 7.81 -3.26
N LEU A 47 -3.67 7.32 -2.70
CA LEU A 47 -3.64 6.46 -1.53
C LEU A 47 -3.00 5.09 -1.82
N ALA A 48 -3.35 4.49 -2.95
CA ALA A 48 -2.72 3.28 -3.47
C ALA A 48 -1.21 3.45 -3.59
N PHE A 49 -0.77 4.57 -4.18
CA PHE A 49 0.64 4.90 -4.31
C PHE A 49 1.32 5.04 -2.93
N ALA A 50 0.70 5.74 -1.99
CA ALA A 50 1.24 5.90 -0.63
C ALA A 50 1.46 4.55 0.07
N VAL A 51 0.49 3.63 -0.03
CA VAL A 51 0.60 2.28 0.55
C VAL A 51 1.67 1.45 -0.16
N ILE A 52 1.75 1.52 -1.50
CA ILE A 52 2.81 0.84 -2.26
C ILE A 52 4.19 1.31 -1.78
N VAL A 53 4.39 2.62 -1.61
CA VAL A 53 5.66 3.19 -1.14
C VAL A 53 6.00 2.68 0.26
N VAL A 54 5.06 2.67 1.21
CA VAL A 54 5.26 2.08 2.55
C VAL A 54 5.79 0.65 2.44
N ARG A 55 5.12 -0.19 1.64
CA ARG A 55 5.44 -1.62 1.55
C ARG A 55 6.78 -1.86 0.87
N VAL A 56 7.08 -1.11 -0.18
CA VAL A 56 8.36 -1.17 -0.93
C VAL A 56 9.53 -0.76 -0.05
N VAL A 57 9.36 0.29 0.77
CA VAL A 57 10.39 0.79 1.68
C VAL A 57 10.61 -0.16 2.86
N ASP A 58 9.54 -0.78 3.37
CA ASP A 58 9.61 -1.72 4.49
C ASP A 58 10.06 -3.13 4.12
N MET A 59 10.02 -3.48 2.84
CA MET A 59 10.40 -4.79 2.38
C MET A 59 11.92 -4.97 2.51
N ASP A 60 12.32 -6.00 3.26
CA ASP A 60 13.71 -6.42 3.35
C ASP A 60 14.10 -7.14 2.05
N TRP A 61 14.51 -6.36 1.04
CA TRP A 61 14.79 -6.82 -0.33
C TRP A 61 15.81 -7.97 -0.42
N ASP A 62 16.71 -8.07 0.55
CA ASP A 62 17.74 -9.11 0.62
C ASP A 62 17.21 -10.47 1.11
N VAL A 63 16.00 -10.50 1.67
CA VAL A 63 15.29 -11.71 2.09
C VAL A 63 14.47 -12.31 0.95
N VAL A 64 14.08 -11.49 -0.05
CA VAL A 64 13.28 -11.91 -1.21
C VAL A 64 13.85 -13.13 -1.94
N PRO A 65 15.18 -13.22 -2.22
CA PRO A 65 15.75 -14.39 -2.89
C PRO A 65 15.56 -15.70 -2.11
N ARG A 66 15.44 -15.63 -0.78
CA ARG A 66 15.25 -16.80 0.10
C ARG A 66 13.82 -17.33 0.09
N LEU A 67 12.85 -16.45 -0.15
CA LEU A 67 11.42 -16.74 -0.12
C LEU A 67 10.81 -16.97 -1.51
N GLY A 68 11.60 -16.78 -2.56
CA GLY A 68 11.18 -16.95 -3.96
C GLY A 68 10.33 -15.80 -4.52
N LEU A 69 10.29 -15.70 -5.85
CA LEU A 69 9.60 -14.62 -6.57
C LEU A 69 8.07 -14.58 -6.31
N GLY A 70 7.46 -15.70 -5.94
CA GLY A 70 6.03 -15.75 -5.57
C GLY A 70 5.70 -14.92 -4.31
N THR A 71 6.70 -14.58 -3.50
CA THR A 71 6.53 -13.68 -2.36
C THR A 71 6.43 -12.22 -2.81
N LEU A 72 7.06 -11.83 -3.92
CA LEU A 72 6.91 -10.49 -4.50
C LEU A 72 5.48 -10.25 -5.00
N VAL A 73 4.87 -11.24 -5.65
CA VAL A 73 3.49 -11.14 -6.15
C VAL A 73 2.49 -11.05 -5.00
N ARG A 74 2.75 -11.74 -3.88
CA ARG A 74 1.92 -11.68 -2.66
C ARG A 74 2.22 -10.46 -1.78
N ALA A 75 3.41 -9.89 -1.89
CA ALA A 75 3.78 -8.63 -1.26
C ALA A 75 3.28 -7.42 -2.07
N ALA A 76 3.12 -7.59 -3.39
CA ALA A 76 2.49 -6.61 -4.24
C ALA A 76 1.04 -6.44 -3.81
N PRO A 77 0.56 -5.22 -3.59
CA PRO A 77 -0.80 -5.01 -3.16
C PRO A 77 -1.73 -5.14 -4.35
N ILE A 78 -2.08 -6.39 -4.70
CA ILE A 78 -2.95 -6.74 -5.82
C ILE A 78 -4.27 -5.95 -5.76
N PHE A 79 -4.78 -5.72 -4.55
CA PHE A 79 -5.93 -4.86 -4.29
C PHE A 79 -5.77 -3.46 -4.91
N TRP A 80 -4.64 -2.79 -4.67
CA TRP A 80 -4.38 -1.45 -5.20
C TRP A 80 -4.20 -1.44 -6.72
N ILE A 81 -3.59 -2.49 -7.28
CA ILE A 81 -3.49 -2.66 -8.74
C ILE A 81 -4.88 -2.84 -9.35
N ALA A 82 -5.74 -3.67 -8.74
CA ALA A 82 -7.11 -3.87 -9.20
C ALA A 82 -7.92 -2.57 -9.13
N CYS A 83 -7.79 -1.80 -8.04
CA CYS A 83 -8.39 -0.47 -7.94
C CYS A 83 -7.89 0.45 -9.07
N ALA A 84 -6.58 0.49 -9.33
CA ALA A 84 -6.02 1.31 -10.40
C ALA A 84 -6.58 0.92 -11.78
N VAL A 85 -6.71 -0.37 -12.07
CA VAL A 85 -7.32 -0.86 -13.32
C VAL A 85 -8.77 -0.41 -13.44
N VAL A 86 -9.57 -0.55 -12.37
CA VAL A 86 -10.97 -0.09 -12.35
C VAL A 86 -11.04 1.42 -12.57
N PHE A 87 -10.19 2.21 -11.93
CA PHE A 87 -10.17 3.66 -12.11
C PHE A 87 -9.71 4.09 -13.50
N ILE A 88 -8.75 3.38 -14.11
CA ILE A 88 -8.35 3.62 -15.51
C ILE A 88 -9.51 3.31 -16.46
N ALA A 89 -10.21 2.19 -16.27
CA ALA A 89 -11.36 1.81 -17.09
C ALA A 89 -12.51 2.82 -16.96
N ILE A 90 -12.78 3.27 -15.72
CA ILE A 90 -13.72 4.36 -15.46
C ILE A 90 -13.25 5.60 -16.19
N ALA A 91 -12.01 6.05 -15.97
CA ALA A 91 -11.46 7.26 -16.58
C ALA A 91 -11.51 7.23 -18.11
N GLU A 92 -11.25 6.09 -18.74
CA GLU A 92 -11.40 5.92 -20.19
C GLU A 92 -12.86 6.10 -20.62
N HIS A 93 -13.80 5.47 -19.92
CA HIS A 93 -15.22 5.60 -20.22
C HIS A 93 -15.72 7.04 -20.03
N THR A 94 -15.31 7.70 -18.94
CA THR A 94 -15.64 9.12 -18.68
C THR A 94 -15.00 10.03 -19.73
N TYR A 95 -13.74 9.77 -20.11
CA TYR A 95 -13.02 10.60 -21.06
C TYR A 95 -13.64 10.56 -22.46
N ARG A 96 -14.10 9.39 -22.90
CA ARG A 96 -14.85 9.23 -24.17
C ARG A 96 -16.19 9.98 -24.17
N ALA A 97 -16.79 10.21 -23.01
CA ALA A 97 -18.07 10.91 -22.87
C ALA A 97 -17.95 12.45 -22.82
N THR A 98 -16.75 13.00 -22.66
CA THR A 98 -16.52 14.45 -22.49
C THR A 98 -16.10 15.12 -23.80
N ALA A 99 -16.58 16.35 -24.05
CA ALA A 99 -16.29 17.12 -25.28
C ALA A 99 -14.79 17.39 -25.53
N PHE A 100 -13.95 17.39 -24.49
CA PHE A 100 -12.49 17.51 -24.58
C PHE A 100 -11.78 16.21 -25.00
N GLY A 101 -12.52 15.10 -25.09
CA GLY A 101 -12.04 13.75 -25.40
C GLY A 101 -11.36 13.60 -26.77
N TYR A 102 -11.80 14.39 -27.75
CA TYR A 102 -11.43 14.17 -29.15
C TYR A 102 -10.07 14.79 -29.53
N ARG A 103 -9.56 15.75 -28.74
CA ARG A 103 -8.42 16.59 -29.15
C ARG A 103 -7.12 16.32 -28.38
N THR A 104 -7.18 15.65 -27.23
CA THR A 104 -6.00 15.37 -26.40
C THR A 104 -5.56 13.93 -26.56
N ARG A 105 -4.25 13.70 -26.67
CA ARG A 105 -3.70 12.34 -26.76
C ARG A 105 -3.96 11.61 -25.44
N PHE A 106 -4.67 10.48 -25.50
CA PHE A 106 -4.97 9.61 -24.35
C PHE A 106 -3.74 9.34 -23.45
N ILE A 107 -2.57 9.16 -24.06
CA ILE A 107 -1.29 8.96 -23.37
C ILE A 107 -0.94 10.12 -22.43
N LEU A 108 -1.21 11.38 -22.80
CA LEU A 108 -0.92 12.54 -21.96
C LEU A 108 -1.78 12.57 -20.70
N ILE A 109 -3.02 12.06 -20.78
CA ILE A 109 -3.94 12.01 -19.64
C ILE A 109 -3.51 10.92 -18.67
N ILE A 110 -3.15 9.74 -19.18
CA ILE A 110 -2.57 8.68 -18.35
C ILE A 110 -1.30 9.21 -17.67
N ALA A 111 -0.40 9.86 -18.41
CA ALA A 111 0.83 10.42 -17.86
C ALA A 111 0.54 11.45 -16.77
N ALA A 112 -0.39 12.38 -17.00
CA ALA A 112 -0.79 13.38 -16.00
C ALA A 112 -1.41 12.72 -14.75
N TYR A 113 -2.26 11.71 -14.92
CA TYR A 113 -2.85 10.95 -13.82
C TYR A 113 -1.78 10.25 -12.98
N VAL A 114 -0.84 9.54 -13.62
CA VAL A 114 0.27 8.86 -12.93
C VAL A 114 1.16 9.86 -12.19
N VAL A 115 1.50 10.99 -12.81
CA VAL A 115 2.31 12.02 -12.16
C VAL A 115 1.56 12.63 -10.96
N LEU A 116 0.29 12.96 -11.13
CA LEU A 116 -0.49 13.61 -10.08
C LEU A 116 -0.76 12.67 -8.89
N THR A 117 -1.12 11.41 -9.16
CA THR A 117 -1.24 10.37 -8.11
C THR A 117 0.08 10.10 -7.42
N GLY A 118 1.20 10.09 -8.14
CA GLY A 118 2.53 9.95 -7.55
C GLY A 118 2.91 11.12 -6.64
N LEU A 119 2.66 12.36 -7.06
CA LEU A 119 2.90 13.56 -6.24
C LEU A 119 2.01 13.59 -4.99
N LEU A 120 0.70 13.40 -5.15
CA LEU A 120 -0.25 13.36 -4.04
C LEU A 120 0.00 12.17 -3.11
N GLY A 121 0.34 11.02 -3.67
CA GLY A 121 0.67 9.82 -2.90
C GLY A 121 1.96 9.97 -2.11
N THR A 122 2.97 10.65 -2.66
CA THR A 122 4.19 10.98 -1.93
C THR A 122 3.89 11.94 -0.77
N ALA A 123 3.04 12.95 -0.99
CA ALA A 123 2.59 13.84 0.07
C ALA A 123 1.79 13.09 1.15
N ALA A 124 0.89 12.18 0.74
CA ALA A 124 0.12 11.34 1.66
C ALA A 124 1.01 10.37 2.45
N TYR A 125 2.04 9.80 1.81
CA TYR A 125 3.06 8.99 2.47
C TYR A 125 3.82 9.81 3.52
N ALA A 126 4.27 11.01 3.18
CA ALA A 126 4.94 11.91 4.12
C ALA A 126 4.05 12.30 5.31
N ALA A 127 2.73 12.40 5.09
CA ALA A 127 1.74 12.64 6.13
C ALA A 127 1.37 11.39 6.97
N GLY A 128 1.91 10.20 6.66
CA GLY A 128 1.61 8.96 7.38
C GLY A 128 0.24 8.34 7.05
N LEU A 129 -0.47 8.83 6.03
CA LEU A 129 -1.79 8.31 5.65
C LEU A 129 -1.72 6.87 5.13
N GLY A 130 -0.61 6.48 4.51
CA GLY A 130 -0.39 5.11 4.03
C GLY A 130 -0.45 4.09 5.17
N ASP A 131 0.27 4.34 6.27
CA ASP A 131 0.31 3.45 7.44
C ASP A 131 -1.03 3.37 8.17
N LEU A 132 -1.72 4.51 8.30
CA LEU A 132 -3.04 4.59 8.92
C LEU A 132 -4.04 3.74 8.17
N ILE A 133 -4.06 3.85 6.84
CA ILE A 133 -5.03 3.17 5.99
C ILE A 133 -4.70 1.69 5.88
N GLU A 134 -3.43 1.33 5.69
CA GLU A 134 -2.96 -0.06 5.71
C GLU A 134 -3.38 -0.77 7.01
N THR A 135 -3.09 -0.15 8.16
CA THR A 135 -3.43 -0.72 9.47
C THR A 135 -4.94 -0.88 9.65
N ASN A 136 -5.74 0.09 9.19
CA ASN A 136 -7.20 0.01 9.27
C ASN A 136 -7.78 -1.06 8.35
N LEU A 137 -7.29 -1.17 7.11
CA LEU A 137 -7.70 -2.20 6.15
C LEU A 137 -7.37 -3.60 6.67
N VAL A 138 -6.16 -3.83 7.16
CA VAL A 138 -5.75 -5.12 7.73
C VAL A 138 -6.63 -5.52 8.92
N ARG A 139 -7.01 -4.57 9.77
CA ARG A 139 -7.84 -4.86 10.96
C ARG A 139 -9.30 -5.14 10.64
N HIS A 140 -9.89 -4.41 9.69
CA HIS A 140 -11.35 -4.43 9.49
C HIS A 140 -11.80 -5.15 8.22
N VAL A 141 -10.90 -5.44 7.29
CA VAL A 141 -11.24 -6.05 6.00
C VAL A 141 -10.59 -7.44 5.90
N PRO A 142 -11.31 -8.53 6.23
CA PRO A 142 -10.75 -9.88 6.28
C PRO A 142 -10.11 -10.33 4.96
N ILE A 143 -10.73 -9.98 3.83
CA ILE A 143 -10.20 -10.32 2.50
C ILE A 143 -8.86 -9.62 2.22
N TYR A 144 -8.69 -8.38 2.70
CA TYR A 144 -7.44 -7.65 2.58
C TYR A 144 -6.34 -8.34 3.41
N ARG A 145 -6.66 -8.68 4.66
CA ARG A 145 -5.75 -9.39 5.57
C ARG A 145 -5.24 -10.73 5.00
N GLN A 146 -6.08 -11.48 4.28
CA GLN A 146 -5.69 -12.76 3.69
C GLN A 146 -4.76 -12.61 2.47
N THR A 147 -4.85 -11.48 1.77
CA THR A 147 -4.06 -11.23 0.55
C THR A 147 -2.70 -10.60 0.83
N VAL A 148 -2.54 -9.92 1.98
CA VAL A 148 -1.31 -9.22 2.33
C VAL A 148 -0.41 -10.12 3.18
N VAL A 149 0.80 -10.42 2.70
CA VAL A 149 1.83 -11.07 3.52
C VAL A 149 2.35 -10.06 4.54
N MET A 150 2.03 -10.28 5.81
CA MET A 150 2.52 -9.43 6.88
C MET A 150 4.02 -9.63 7.08
N LYS A 151 4.74 -8.56 7.43
CA LYS A 151 6.18 -8.62 7.69
C LYS A 151 6.47 -9.64 8.81
N GLU A 152 5.58 -9.71 9.77
CA GLU A 152 5.55 -10.68 10.86
C GLU A 152 5.58 -12.12 10.34
N ASP A 153 4.66 -12.49 9.42
CA ASP A 153 4.59 -13.84 8.85
C ASP A 153 5.84 -14.20 8.01
N MET A 154 6.47 -13.18 7.43
CA MET A 154 7.68 -13.33 6.65
C MET A 154 8.89 -13.65 7.54
N TRP A 155 8.94 -13.05 8.73
CA TRP A 155 10.02 -13.20 9.70
C TRP A 155 9.74 -14.25 10.78
N ALA A 156 8.56 -14.88 10.79
CA ALA A 156 8.19 -16.01 11.66
C ALA A 156 8.43 -17.37 10.96
N ARG A 157 9.58 -17.52 10.28
CA ARG A 157 9.93 -18.73 9.50
C ARG A 157 11.33 -19.24 9.85
N PRO A 158 11.53 -19.74 11.07
CA PRO A 158 12.85 -20.19 11.51
C PRO A 158 13.42 -21.31 10.62
N GLY A 159 12.56 -22.15 10.02
CA GLY A 159 12.96 -23.17 9.05
C GLY A 159 13.54 -22.63 7.74
N ASP A 160 13.13 -21.43 7.32
CA ASP A 160 13.70 -20.72 6.16
C ASP A 160 14.91 -19.85 6.57
N GLY A 161 15.35 -19.96 7.83
CA GLY A 161 16.45 -19.17 8.38
C GLY A 161 16.08 -17.74 8.74
N LEU A 162 14.79 -17.46 8.96
CA LEU A 162 14.27 -16.13 9.31
C LEU A 162 13.58 -16.17 10.68
N LEU A 163 14.07 -15.38 11.62
CA LEU A 163 13.52 -15.34 12.97
C LEU A 163 13.41 -13.89 13.45
N ALA A 164 12.22 -13.48 13.90
CA ALA A 164 12.01 -12.22 14.59
C ALA A 164 11.42 -12.46 15.97
N GLY A 165 11.76 -11.57 16.90
CA GLY A 165 11.35 -11.72 18.28
C GLY A 165 11.83 -10.63 19.21
N ARG A 166 11.54 -10.83 20.50
CA ARG A 166 11.95 -9.97 21.60
C ARG A 166 13.04 -10.63 22.43
N ILE A 167 14.11 -9.88 22.72
CA ILE A 167 15.21 -10.33 23.58
C ILE A 167 14.72 -10.43 25.02
N LEU A 168 14.79 -11.62 25.61
CA LEU A 168 14.52 -11.87 27.03
C LEU A 168 15.77 -11.69 27.89
N SER A 169 16.92 -12.16 27.40
CA SER A 169 18.20 -12.01 28.08
C SER A 169 19.36 -12.06 27.11
N VAL A 170 20.48 -11.47 27.54
CA VAL A 170 21.76 -11.45 26.81
C VAL A 170 22.82 -12.06 27.72
N THR A 171 23.45 -13.15 27.30
CA THR A 171 24.47 -13.86 28.08
C THR A 171 25.66 -14.18 27.20
N GLY A 172 26.69 -13.32 27.25
CA GLY A 172 27.88 -13.47 26.41
C GLY A 172 27.54 -13.47 24.92
N THR A 173 27.71 -14.63 24.27
CA THR A 173 27.42 -14.84 22.84
C THR A 173 26.10 -15.56 22.58
N THR A 174 25.23 -15.65 23.59
CA THR A 174 23.90 -16.27 23.47
C THR A 174 22.81 -15.25 23.81
N LEU A 175 21.77 -15.19 22.99
CA LEU A 175 20.55 -14.44 23.27
C LEU A 175 19.40 -15.43 23.52
N LEU A 176 18.62 -15.18 24.56
CA LEU A 176 17.32 -15.83 24.70
C LEU A 176 16.27 -14.92 24.06
N VAL A 177 15.55 -15.41 23.06
CA VAL A 177 14.57 -14.64 22.29
C VAL A 177 13.21 -15.32 22.37
N THR A 178 12.14 -14.55 22.51
CA THR A 178 10.77 -15.03 22.26
C THR A 178 10.35 -14.62 20.86
N ASP A 179 9.96 -15.57 20.03
CA ASP A 179 9.49 -15.29 18.68
C ASP A 179 8.08 -14.68 18.65
N LEU A 180 7.54 -14.47 17.44
CA LEU A 180 6.22 -13.87 17.25
C LEU A 180 5.06 -14.81 17.63
N GLY A 181 5.32 -16.12 17.68
CA GLY A 181 4.36 -17.14 18.13
C GLY A 181 4.38 -17.38 19.64
N GLY A 182 5.38 -16.84 20.35
CA GLY A 182 5.57 -17.03 21.78
C GLY A 182 6.54 -18.15 22.15
N GLU A 183 7.17 -18.80 21.17
CA GLU A 183 8.18 -19.84 21.42
C GLU A 183 9.52 -19.21 21.81
N ARG A 184 10.29 -19.93 22.63
CA ARG A 184 11.60 -19.49 23.10
C ARG A 184 12.71 -20.10 22.26
N TRP A 185 13.66 -19.26 21.89
CA TRP A 185 14.80 -19.60 21.06
C TRP A 185 16.10 -19.20 21.74
N ASP A 186 17.00 -20.16 21.90
CA ASP A 186 18.41 -19.94 22.23
C ASP A 186 19.17 -19.62 20.95
N VAL A 187 19.66 -18.38 20.88
CA VAL A 187 20.26 -17.82 19.69
C VAL A 187 21.76 -17.67 19.90
N ASP A 188 22.55 -18.45 19.16
CA ASP A 188 24.00 -18.27 19.10
C ASP A 188 24.34 -17.09 18.17
N ILE A 189 25.00 -16.07 18.72
CA ILE A 189 25.43 -14.87 18.02
C ILE A 189 26.95 -14.76 17.86
N SER A 190 27.71 -15.81 18.20
CA SER A 190 29.17 -15.84 18.17
C SER A 190 29.77 -15.48 16.79
N ARG A 191 29.07 -15.81 15.71
CA ARG A 191 29.46 -15.53 14.31
C ARG A 191 28.55 -14.52 13.63
N ALA A 192 27.66 -13.86 14.37
CA ALA A 192 26.66 -12.97 13.80
C ALA A 192 27.24 -11.59 13.49
N THR A 193 26.90 -11.05 12.33
CA THR A 193 27.12 -9.64 12.03
C THR A 193 25.99 -8.81 12.63
N ILE A 194 26.31 -7.92 13.57
CA ILE A 194 25.35 -7.02 14.20
C ILE A 194 25.34 -5.69 13.43
N ARG A 195 24.20 -5.32 12.84
CA ARG A 195 24.08 -4.06 12.09
C ARG A 195 24.13 -2.84 13.01
N ARG A 196 24.65 -1.71 12.50
CA ARG A 196 24.91 -0.43 13.21
C ARG A 196 23.74 0.19 14.02
N ARG A 197 22.51 -0.33 13.91
CA ARG A 197 21.31 0.17 14.62
C ARG A 197 20.61 -0.89 15.47
N THR A 198 21.22 -2.06 15.59
CA THR A 198 20.70 -3.15 16.41
C THR A 198 21.18 -2.92 17.85
N SER A 199 20.24 -2.69 18.76
CA SER A 199 20.53 -2.66 20.19
C SER A 199 20.17 -4.01 20.81
N LEU A 200 21.18 -4.72 21.31
CA LEU A 200 21.01 -6.00 22.00
C LEU A 200 20.72 -5.74 23.49
N VAL A 201 19.53 -5.22 23.77
CA VAL A 201 19.06 -4.97 25.14
C VAL A 201 17.85 -5.82 25.45
N THR A 202 17.72 -6.25 26.71
CA THR A 202 16.52 -6.94 27.18
C THR A 202 15.28 -6.10 26.90
N GLY A 203 14.24 -6.75 26.36
CA GLY A 203 13.02 -6.10 25.88
C GLY A 203 13.12 -5.55 24.45
N GLY A 204 14.32 -5.46 23.88
CA GLY A 204 14.54 -5.02 22.49
C GLY A 204 13.95 -5.98 21.47
N ARG A 205 13.52 -5.43 20.32
CA ARG A 205 12.96 -6.20 19.20
C ARG A 205 13.98 -6.30 18.07
N ILE A 206 14.23 -7.52 17.63
CA ILE A 206 15.21 -7.81 16.59
C ILE A 206 14.65 -8.79 15.58
N LYS A 207 15.25 -8.78 14.40
CA LYS A 207 15.06 -9.78 13.36
C LYS A 207 16.42 -10.29 12.90
N MET A 208 16.45 -11.56 12.54
CA MET A 208 17.68 -12.32 12.41
C MET A 208 17.61 -13.23 11.20
N ILE A 209 18.73 -13.31 10.49
CA ILE A 209 18.94 -14.26 9.40
C ILE A 209 19.97 -15.27 9.88
N GLY A 210 19.68 -16.55 9.71
CA GLY A 210 20.50 -17.63 10.24
C GLY A 210 20.00 -18.99 9.81
N GLU A 211 20.21 -19.98 10.66
CA GLU A 211 19.79 -21.37 10.46
C GLU A 211 19.27 -21.93 11.80
N ALA A 212 18.13 -22.63 11.75
CA ALA A 212 17.65 -23.40 12.88
C ALA A 212 18.49 -24.68 13.01
N THR A 213 19.23 -24.83 14.11
CA THR A 213 20.17 -25.94 14.33
C THR A 213 19.57 -27.09 15.16
N GLY A 214 18.35 -26.90 15.68
CA GLY A 214 17.68 -27.83 16.57
C GLY A 214 16.34 -27.27 17.06
N LYS A 215 15.69 -28.00 17.97
CA LYS A 215 14.45 -27.54 18.59
C LYS A 215 14.74 -26.36 19.53
N GLY A 216 14.23 -25.18 19.20
CA GLY A 216 14.43 -23.98 19.99
C GLY A 216 15.86 -23.43 19.95
N THR A 217 16.70 -23.87 19.00
CA THR A 217 18.06 -23.36 18.84
C THR A 217 18.24 -22.74 17.46
N PHE A 218 18.86 -21.57 17.41
CA PHE A 218 19.07 -20.81 16.18
C PHE A 218 20.48 -20.24 16.14
N THR A 219 21.20 -20.41 15.04
CA THR A 219 22.50 -19.77 14.85
C THR A 219 22.33 -18.56 13.95
N ALA A 220 22.52 -17.37 14.51
CA ALA A 220 22.37 -16.12 13.78
C ALA A 220 23.63 -15.81 12.95
N ARG A 221 23.41 -15.34 11.72
CA ARG A 221 24.46 -14.84 10.82
C ARG A 221 24.37 -13.32 10.65
N ASP A 222 23.17 -12.75 10.64
CA ASP A 222 22.94 -11.29 10.55
C ASP A 222 21.81 -10.90 11.51
N ILE A 223 22.02 -9.84 12.31
CA ILE A 223 21.04 -9.34 13.29
C ILE A 223 20.74 -7.87 13.03
N ARG A 224 19.45 -7.57 12.92
CA ARG A 224 18.91 -6.28 12.48
C ARG A 224 17.86 -5.77 13.46
N PRO A 225 17.65 -4.44 13.52
CA PRO A 225 16.49 -3.90 14.23
C PRO A 225 15.20 -4.36 13.55
N TRP A 226 14.15 -4.58 14.36
CA TRP A 226 12.81 -4.82 13.84
C TRP A 226 12.25 -3.58 13.12
N ASP A 227 12.43 -2.43 13.76
CA ASP A 227 11.90 -1.15 13.31
C ASP A 227 12.64 -0.61 12.07
N PRO A 228 11.95 0.12 11.18
CA PRO A 228 12.53 0.66 9.96
C PRO A 228 13.64 1.68 10.28
N PRO A 229 14.59 1.89 9.33
CA PRO A 229 15.72 2.80 9.52
C PRO A 229 15.31 4.27 9.70
N PHE A 230 14.10 4.68 9.35
CA PHE A 230 13.65 6.06 9.52
C PHE A 230 12.47 6.11 10.48
N PRO A 231 12.54 6.92 11.56
CA PRO A 231 11.39 7.18 12.42
C PRO A 231 10.27 7.77 11.57
N ARG A 232 9.14 7.08 11.48
CA ARG A 232 7.96 7.61 10.79
C ARG A 232 7.09 8.39 11.79
N PRO A 233 6.36 9.43 11.35
CA PRO A 233 5.28 10.01 12.14
C PRO A 233 4.29 8.88 12.49
N MET A 234 4.35 8.40 13.73
CA MET A 234 3.89 7.07 14.08
C MET A 234 2.38 7.06 14.28
N ALA A 235 1.63 6.32 13.46
CA ALA A 235 0.41 5.69 13.95
C ALA A 235 0.83 4.54 14.89
N PRO A 236 0.19 4.34 16.04
CA PRO A 236 0.57 3.29 16.98
C PRO A 236 0.49 1.92 16.29
N HIS A 237 1.64 1.26 16.14
CA HIS A 237 1.68 -0.12 15.69
C HIS A 237 0.82 -0.98 16.64
N PRO A 238 0.01 -1.93 16.10
CA PRO A 238 -0.59 -2.94 16.96
C PRO A 238 0.54 -3.59 17.77
N SER A 239 0.43 -3.50 19.09
CA SER A 239 1.26 -4.24 20.01
C SER A 239 1.30 -5.70 19.58
N PHE A 240 2.48 -6.33 19.63
CA PHE A 240 2.60 -7.77 19.50
C PHE A 240 1.51 -8.41 20.39
N PRO A 241 0.67 -9.32 19.87
CA PRO A 241 -0.22 -10.07 20.74
C PRO A 241 0.68 -10.77 21.76
N MET A 242 0.67 -10.27 23.00
CA MET A 242 1.39 -10.93 24.08
C MET A 242 0.60 -12.18 24.40
N ALA A 243 1.19 -13.36 24.14
CA ALA A 243 0.75 -14.55 24.83
C ALA A 243 0.82 -14.25 26.34
N PRO A 244 -0.24 -14.53 27.11
CA PRO A 244 -0.22 -14.29 28.55
C PRO A 244 0.94 -15.07 29.16
N VAL A 245 1.77 -14.38 29.94
CA VAL A 245 2.83 -15.02 30.73
C VAL A 245 2.14 -15.99 31.68
N PRO A 246 2.38 -17.32 31.59
CA PRO A 246 1.87 -18.24 32.61
C PRO A 246 2.48 -17.83 33.95
N ARG A 247 1.61 -17.58 34.93
CA ARG A 247 1.99 -17.31 36.32
C ARG A 247 2.47 -18.58 37.00
#